data_AF-A0A0C9TPH9-F1
#
_entry.id   AF-A0A0C9TPH9-F1
#
_cell.length_a   1.000
_cell.length_b   1.000
_cell.length_c   1.000
_cell.angle_alpha   90.00
_cell.angle_beta   90.00
_cell.angle_gamma   90.00
#
_symmetry.space_group_name_H-M   'P 1'
#
loop_
_entity.id
_entity.type
_entity.pdbx_description
1 polymer ?
#
loop_
_entity_poly.entity_id
_entity_poly.type
_entity_poly.pdbx_seq_one_letter_code
_entity_poly.pdbx_strand_id
1 'polypeptide(L)'
;MAILTRLKYSPTLGYLFKSRFKHRGQLEDLDNAIENQQQALNLTPDGHPGKAGRLSSLGHSFWTRFEHLGQLEDLENVIADQQQALNLTPDGHPGKAGRVSNLGISFFT
;
A
#
# COMPACT_ATOMS: atom_id res chain seq x y z
N MET A 1 -17.35 -46.08 -7.89
CA MET A 1 -16.20 -45.23 -8.29
C MET A 1 -16.68 -44.03 -9.11
N ALA A 2 -17.42 -43.07 -8.51
CA ALA A 2 -18.01 -41.94 -9.26
C ALA A 2 -18.04 -40.60 -8.51
N ILE A 3 -17.34 -40.48 -7.37
CA ILE A 3 -17.34 -39.24 -6.56
C ILE A 3 -16.08 -38.38 -6.84
N LEU A 4 -15.01 -38.95 -7.39
CA LEU A 4 -13.73 -38.24 -7.57
C LEU A 4 -13.56 -37.50 -8.91
N THR A 5 -14.41 -37.74 -9.91
CA THR A 5 -14.28 -37.10 -11.23
C THR A 5 -14.93 -35.71 -11.32
N ARG A 6 -15.77 -35.31 -10.36
CA ARG A 6 -16.50 -34.03 -10.40
C ARG A 6 -15.72 -32.83 -9.83
N LEU A 7 -14.60 -33.08 -9.13
CA LEU A 7 -13.74 -32.02 -8.59
C LEU A 7 -12.76 -31.44 -9.64
N LYS A 8 -12.55 -32.11 -10.78
CA LYS A 8 -11.64 -31.63 -11.84
C LYS A 8 -12.23 -30.53 -12.74
N TYR A 9 -13.54 -30.31 -12.73
CA TYR A 9 -14.22 -29.34 -13.62
C TYR A 9 -15.32 -28.54 -12.91
N SER A 10 -15.09 -28.17 -11.65
CA SER A 10 -15.96 -27.21 -10.96
C SER A 10 -15.60 -25.80 -11.45
N PRO A 11 -16.50 -25.04 -12.11
CA PRO A 11 -16.25 -23.64 -12.47
C PRO A 11 -15.91 -22.79 -11.24
N THR A 12 -16.38 -23.17 -10.05
CA THR A 12 -16.04 -22.55 -8.77
C THR A 12 -14.56 -22.73 -8.43
N LEU A 13 -13.98 -23.92 -8.67
CA LEU A 13 -12.56 -24.17 -8.41
C LEU A 13 -11.67 -23.37 -9.38
N GLY A 14 -12.05 -23.30 -10.67
CA GLY A 14 -11.40 -22.44 -11.66
C GLY A 14 -11.45 -20.96 -11.28
N TYR A 15 -12.61 -20.49 -10.81
CA TYR A 15 -12.78 -19.12 -10.29
C TYR A 15 -11.89 -18.84 -9.08
N LEU A 16 -11.81 -19.77 -8.11
CA LEU A 16 -10.96 -19.64 -6.94
C LEU A 16 -9.48 -19.57 -7.32
N PHE A 17 -9.01 -20.41 -8.25
CA PHE A 17 -7.63 -20.34 -8.74
C PHE A 17 -7.33 -19.03 -9.49
N LYS A 18 -8.25 -18.57 -10.34
CA LYS A 18 -8.13 -17.27 -11.02
C LYS A 18 -8.06 -16.11 -10.02
N SER A 19 -8.94 -16.12 -9.01
CA SER A 19 -8.96 -15.11 -7.94
C SER A 19 -7.67 -15.13 -7.14
N ARG A 20 -7.19 -16.31 -6.72
CA ARG A 20 -5.93 -16.46 -5.99
C ARG A 20 -4.72 -16.03 -6.80
N PHE A 21 -4.68 -16.35 -8.10
CA PHE A 21 -3.62 -15.91 -9.01
C PHE A 21 -3.63 -14.39 -9.16
N LYS A 22 -4.81 -13.78 -9.38
CA LYS A 22 -4.95 -12.32 -9.45
C LYS A 22 -4.50 -11.66 -8.16
N HIS A 23 -4.94 -12.16 -7.00
CA HIS A 23 -4.56 -11.62 -5.69
C HIS A 23 -3.06 -11.72 -5.45
N ARG A 24 -2.41 -12.84 -5.82
CA ARG A 24 -0.95 -12.97 -5.71
C ARG A 24 -0.20 -12.03 -6.64
N GLY A 25 -0.63 -11.92 -7.90
CA GLY A 25 -0.03 -10.95 -8.83
C GLY A 25 -0.17 -9.51 -8.34
N GLN A 26 -1.35 -9.14 -7.82
CA GLN A 26 -1.58 -7.83 -7.23
C GLN A 26 -0.67 -7.55 -6.02
N LEU A 27 -0.44 -8.56 -5.16
CA LEU A 27 0.48 -8.41 -4.02
C LEU A 27 1.94 -8.26 -4.47
N GLU A 28 2.39 -9.07 -5.43
CA GLU A 28 3.76 -8.99 -5.96
C GLU A 28 4.01 -7.64 -6.65
N ASP A 29 3.05 -7.15 -7.44
CA ASP A 29 3.10 -5.82 -8.04
C ASP A 29 3.17 -4.71 -6.97
N LEU A 30 2.42 -4.88 -5.87
CA LEU A 30 2.39 -3.93 -4.76
C LEU A 30 3.71 -3.91 -3.96
N ASP A 31 4.26 -5.08 -3.66
CA ASP A 31 5.56 -5.21 -2.98
C ASP A 31 6.68 -4.59 -3.83
N ASN A 32 6.69 -4.87 -5.14
CA ASN A 32 7.62 -4.23 -6.07
C ASN A 32 7.45 -2.70 -6.11
N ALA A 33 6.21 -2.20 -6.07
CA ALA A 33 5.95 -0.77 -6.04
C ALA A 33 6.48 -0.12 -4.75
N ILE A 34 6.27 -0.75 -3.59
CA ILE A 34 6.79 -0.31 -2.29
C ILE A 34 8.32 -0.24 -2.33
N GLU A 35 8.99 -1.29 -2.81
CA GLU A 35 10.46 -1.31 -2.92
C GLU A 35 10.99 -0.17 -3.81
N ASN A 36 10.39 0.05 -4.98
CA ASN A 36 10.77 1.13 -5.89
C ASN A 36 10.53 2.51 -5.28
N GLN A 37 9.41 2.69 -4.59
CA GLN A 37 9.10 3.94 -3.89
C GLN A 37 10.09 4.21 -2.75
N GLN A 38 10.47 3.19 -1.98
CA GLN A 38 11.47 3.29 -0.93
C GLN A 38 12.85 3.68 -1.48
N GLN A 39 13.28 3.05 -2.58
CA GLN A 39 14.51 3.42 -3.27
C GLN A 39 14.48 4.88 -3.75
N ALA A 40 13.39 5.28 -4.39
CA ALA A 40 13.22 6.65 -4.86
C ALA A 40 13.23 7.66 -3.70
N LEU A 41 12.68 7.30 -2.53
CA LEU A 41 12.71 8.12 -1.32
C LEU A 41 14.12 8.25 -0.74
N ASN A 42 14.88 7.15 -0.69
CA ASN A 42 16.27 7.15 -0.22
C ASN A 42 17.17 8.02 -1.10
N LEU A 43 16.87 8.11 -2.39
CA LEU A 43 17.58 8.97 -3.34
C LEU A 43 17.11 10.43 -3.34
N THR A 44 15.99 10.74 -2.69
CA THR A 44 15.42 12.09 -2.67
C THR A 44 15.87 12.85 -1.41
N PRO A 45 16.60 13.97 -1.53
CA PRO A 45 17.00 14.79 -0.38
C PRO A 45 15.79 15.38 0.36
N ASP A 46 15.92 15.64 1.67
CA ASP A 46 14.83 16.18 2.50
C ASP A 46 14.30 17.54 2.02
N GLY A 47 15.17 18.39 1.50
CA GLY A 47 14.79 19.70 0.95
C GLY A 47 14.11 19.64 -0.43
N HIS A 48 13.97 18.46 -1.03
CA HIS A 48 13.37 18.33 -2.35
C HIS A 48 11.84 18.49 -2.27
N PRO A 49 11.22 19.39 -3.06
CA PRO A 49 9.79 19.71 -2.96
C PRO A 49 8.87 18.49 -3.20
N GLY A 50 9.36 17.50 -3.94
CA GLY A 50 8.64 16.26 -4.20
C GLY A 50 8.71 15.19 -3.09
N LYS A 51 9.55 15.34 -2.05
CA LYS A 51 9.76 14.27 -1.07
C LYS A 51 8.49 13.94 -0.27
N ALA A 52 7.76 14.97 0.18
CA ALA A 52 6.48 14.79 0.86
C ALA A 52 5.43 14.09 -0.03
N GLY A 53 5.47 14.31 -1.35
CA GLY A 53 4.63 13.58 -2.30
C GLY A 53 4.93 12.09 -2.34
N ARG A 54 6.23 11.75 -2.43
CA ARG A 54 6.70 10.36 -2.47
C ARG A 54 6.37 9.59 -1.18
N LEU A 55 6.55 10.22 -0.02
CA LEU A 55 6.21 9.63 1.29
C LEU A 55 4.72 9.28 1.38
N SER A 56 3.84 10.18 0.95
CA SER A 56 2.41 9.86 0.95
C SER A 56 2.02 8.77 -0.05
N SER A 57 2.70 8.67 -1.19
CA SER A 57 2.49 7.55 -2.12
C SER A 57 2.95 6.21 -1.54
N LEU A 58 4.07 6.21 -0.81
CA LEU A 58 4.55 5.02 -0.09
C LEU A 58 3.57 4.61 1.01
N GLY A 59 3.14 5.55 1.85
CA GLY A 59 2.12 5.31 2.87
C GLY A 59 0.79 4.80 2.27
N HIS A 60 0.40 5.23 1.07
CA HIS A 60 -0.80 4.66 0.41
C HIS A 60 -0.58 3.21 -0.04
N SER A 61 0.62 2.86 -0.49
CA SER A 61 0.94 1.50 -0.92
C SER A 61 0.98 0.52 0.27
N PHE A 62 1.56 0.95 1.40
CA PHE A 62 1.48 0.21 2.66
C PHE A 62 0.03 0.06 3.15
N TRP A 63 -0.79 1.10 3.05
CA TRP A 63 -2.22 1.00 3.38
C TRP A 63 -2.94 -0.06 2.55
N THR A 64 -2.77 -0.03 1.23
CA THR A 64 -3.35 -1.04 0.35
C THR A 64 -2.86 -2.43 0.74
N ARG A 65 -1.57 -2.60 1.10
CA ARG A 65 -1.04 -3.89 1.52
C ARG A 65 -1.67 -4.37 2.84
N PHE A 66 -1.87 -3.46 3.79
CA PHE A 66 -2.60 -3.72 5.01
C PHE A 66 -4.04 -4.18 4.73
N GLU A 67 -4.78 -3.52 3.83
CA GLU A 67 -6.14 -3.95 3.47
C GLU A 67 -6.19 -5.38 2.88
N HIS A 68 -5.11 -5.80 2.22
CA HIS A 68 -4.99 -7.15 1.64
C HIS A 68 -4.48 -8.21 2.61
N LEU A 69 -3.56 -7.88 3.53
CA LEU A 69 -2.83 -8.84 4.36
C LEU A 69 -3.13 -8.73 5.87
N GLY A 70 -3.64 -7.58 6.34
CA GLY A 70 -3.90 -7.31 7.75
C GLY A 70 -2.64 -7.19 8.61
N GLN A 71 -1.49 -6.88 8.02
CA GLN A 71 -0.20 -6.80 8.72
C GLN A 71 -0.05 -5.46 9.43
N LEU A 72 -0.04 -5.48 10.77
CA LEU A 72 0.07 -4.25 11.57
C LEU A 72 1.35 -3.43 11.30
N GLU A 73 2.45 -4.09 10.91
CA GLU A 73 3.70 -3.43 10.52
C GLU A 73 3.49 -2.47 9.33
N ASP A 74 2.59 -2.80 8.40
CA ASP A 74 2.25 -1.90 7.31
C ASP A 74 1.59 -0.62 7.82
N LEU A 75 0.70 -0.72 8.81
CA LEU A 75 0.03 0.43 9.40
C LEU A 75 1.03 1.34 10.13
N GLU A 76 1.99 0.76 10.85
CA GLU A 76 3.08 1.50 11.49
C GLU A 76 3.91 2.28 10.45
N ASN A 77 4.22 1.65 9.32
CA ASN A 77 4.91 2.30 8.21
C ASN A 77 4.06 3.42 7.57
N VAL A 78 2.75 3.23 7.39
CA VAL A 78 1.85 4.31 6.92
C VAL A 78 1.94 5.53 7.84
N ILE A 79 1.80 5.32 9.15
CA ILE A 79 1.79 6.40 10.14
C ILE A 79 3.13 7.15 10.11
N ALA A 80 4.25 6.44 10.09
CA ALA A 80 5.59 7.02 10.03
C ALA A 80 5.78 7.88 8.77
N ASP A 81 5.41 7.36 7.60
CA ASP A 81 5.58 8.05 6.33
C ASP A 81 4.67 9.29 6.21
N GLN A 82 3.39 9.18 6.61
CA GLN A 82 2.47 10.32 6.56
C GLN A 82 2.89 11.41 7.56
N GLN A 83 3.39 11.03 8.74
CA GLN A 83 3.93 11.98 9.71
C GLN A 83 5.17 12.70 9.18
N GLN A 84 6.09 11.98 8.53
CA GLN A 84 7.26 12.60 7.91
C GLN A 84 6.86 13.53 6.75
N ALA A 85 5.88 13.12 5.93
CA ALA A 85 5.37 13.95 4.83
C ALA A 85 4.75 15.26 5.35
N LEU A 86 4.01 15.19 6.46
CA LEU A 86 3.44 16.35 7.13
C LEU A 86 4.54 17.29 7.65
N ASN A 87 5.57 16.73 8.31
CA ASN A 87 6.69 17.50 8.86
C ASN A 87 7.50 18.22 7.78
N LEU A 88 7.65 17.61 6.60
CA LEU A 88 8.35 18.22 5.46
C LEU A 88 7.50 19.24 4.69
N THR A 89 6.20 19.35 4.98
CA THR A 89 5.31 20.28 4.28
C THR A 89 5.23 21.63 5.01
N PRO A 90 5.67 22.74 4.40
CA PRO A 90 5.64 24.07 5.03
C PRO A 90 4.24 24.54 5.42
N ASP A 91 4.15 25.37 6.45
CA ASP A 91 2.91 26.07 6.79
C ASP A 91 2.45 26.96 5.62
N GLY A 92 1.16 26.88 5.27
CA GLY A 92 0.59 27.58 4.12
C GLY A 92 0.68 26.82 2.78
N HIS A 93 1.37 25.67 2.73
CA HIS A 93 1.36 24.84 1.52
C HIS A 93 -0.04 24.27 1.26
N PRO A 94 -0.62 24.39 0.05
CA PRO A 94 -1.99 23.95 -0.24
C PRO A 94 -2.27 22.47 0.08
N GLY A 95 -1.24 21.63 -0.05
CA GLY A 95 -1.33 20.20 0.26
C GLY A 95 -1.29 19.84 1.74
N LYS A 96 -0.99 20.77 2.65
CA LYS A 96 -0.78 20.44 4.07
C LYS A 96 -2.02 19.88 4.75
N ALA A 97 -3.19 20.45 4.46
CA ALA A 97 -4.47 19.96 4.98
C ALA A 97 -4.71 18.50 4.58
N GLY A 98 -4.45 18.13 3.32
CA GLY A 98 -4.57 16.75 2.84
C GLY A 98 -3.64 15.78 3.56
N ARG A 99 -2.41 16.19 3.89
CA ARG A 99 -1.47 15.35 4.67
C ARG A 99 -1.97 15.12 6.09
N VAL A 100 -2.53 16.13 6.74
CA VAL A 100 -3.15 15.99 8.07
C VAL A 100 -4.33 15.02 8.02
N SER A 101 -5.20 15.14 7.02
CA SER A 101 -6.32 14.21 6.84
C SER A 101 -5.86 12.77 6.63
N ASN A 102 -4.82 12.54 5.81
CA ASN A 102 -4.27 11.22 5.57
C ASN A 102 -3.69 10.60 6.85
N LEU A 103 -2.95 11.38 7.64
CA LEU A 103 -2.41 10.94 8.93
C LEU A 103 -3.53 10.62 9.92
N GLY A 104 -4.58 11.44 9.95
CA GLY A 104 -5.77 11.17 10.77
C GLY A 104 -6.42 9.84 10.41
N ILE A 105 -6.63 9.58 9.12
CA ILE A 105 -7.20 8.31 8.63
C ILE A 105 -6.35 7.11 9.06
N SER A 106 -5.01 7.21 9.00
CA SER A 106 -4.13 6.12 9.42
C SER A 106 -4.21 5.76 10.91
N PHE A 107 -4.70 6.66 11.76
CA PHE A 107 -4.92 6.38 13.19
C PHE A 107 -6.32 5.80 13.51
N PHE A 108 -7.28 5.89 12.58
CA PHE A 108 -8.66 5.42 12.80
C PHE A 108 -8.90 3.96 12.38
N THR A 109 -7.95 3.36 11.67
CA THR A 109 -8.01 1.96 11.22
C THR A 109 -7.19 1.06 12.13
#